data_AF-A0A0E0J2U3-F1
#
_entry.id   AF-A0A0E0J2U3-F1
#
_cell.length_a   1.000
_cell.length_b   1.000
_cell.length_c   1.000
_cell.angle_alpha   90.00
_cell.angle_beta   90.00
_cell.angle_gamma   90.00
#
_symmetry.space_group_name_H-M   'P 1'
#
loop_
_entity.id
_entity.type
_entity.pdbx_description
1 polymer ?
#
loop_
_entity_poly.entity_id
_entity_poly.type
_entity_poly.pdbx_seq_one_letter_code
_entity_poly.pdbx_strand_id
1 'polypeptide(L)'
;MPKRCRRVPPAPSPALATIDYSLTYNEIAASGAPAIVFRCDAVEKDLYEHLQHLGRHLKNVSGIDYENWGTVKLATAFKIICSRKIDKSDEMFSDDVRSKLLDDADKYKDLVFPTGCIANYKKILGLNILRNDKMDQLAEFVKVARIKAEHVRVKPMLNRSLNLLQAK
;
A
#
# COMPACT_ATOMS: atom_id res chain seq x y z
N MET A 1 -19.54 50.67 49.11
CA MET A 1 -18.62 49.95 48.18
C MET A 1 -19.38 48.85 47.46
N PRO A 2 -19.40 48.77 46.13
CA PRO A 2 -20.14 47.71 45.43
C PRO A 2 -19.28 46.44 45.27
N LYS A 3 -19.88 45.29 45.62
CA LYS A 3 -19.27 43.96 45.52
C LYS A 3 -19.20 43.52 44.04
N ARG A 4 -18.00 43.20 43.54
CA ARG A 4 -17.80 42.63 42.19
C ARG A 4 -18.27 41.17 42.18
N CYS A 5 -19.37 40.89 41.47
CA CYS A 5 -19.69 39.52 41.06
C CYS A 5 -18.62 39.02 40.08
N ARG A 6 -17.83 38.00 40.47
CA ARG A 6 -16.95 37.28 39.56
C ARG A 6 -17.84 36.52 38.57
N ARG A 7 -17.85 36.92 37.30
CA ARG A 7 -18.41 36.11 36.22
C ARG A 7 -17.54 34.86 36.10
N VAL A 8 -18.10 33.70 36.47
CA VAL A 8 -17.50 32.41 36.14
C VAL A 8 -17.53 32.30 34.62
N PRO A 9 -16.40 32.03 33.94
CA PRO A 9 -16.41 31.85 32.49
C PRO A 9 -17.29 30.64 32.16
N PRO A 10 -18.12 30.71 31.11
CA PRO A 10 -18.91 29.56 30.69
C PRO A 10 -17.95 28.42 30.34
N ALA A 11 -18.27 27.22 30.82
CA ALA A 11 -17.55 26.01 30.45
C ALA A 11 -17.49 25.92 28.91
N PRO A 12 -16.34 25.54 28.33
CA PRO A 12 -16.24 25.39 26.88
C PRO A 12 -17.30 24.39 26.40
N SER A 13 -18.13 24.83 25.45
CA SER A 13 -19.22 24.03 24.91
C SER A 13 -18.66 22.77 24.23
N PRO A 14 -19.18 21.55 24.52
CA PRO A 14 -18.63 20.30 23.98
C PRO A 14 -18.91 20.09 22.48
N ALA A 15 -19.66 20.99 21.83
CA ALA A 15 -20.34 20.70 20.57
C ALA A 15 -19.52 20.95 19.29
N LEU A 16 -18.31 21.53 19.36
CA LEU A 16 -17.59 21.95 18.15
C LEU A 16 -16.56 20.93 17.61
N ALA A 17 -16.37 19.77 18.27
CA ALA A 17 -15.30 18.83 17.93
C ALA A 17 -15.76 17.54 17.23
N THR A 18 -17.07 17.32 17.07
CA THR A 18 -17.59 15.98 16.69
C THR A 18 -17.84 15.80 15.19
N ILE A 19 -17.57 16.79 14.33
CA ILE A 19 -17.92 16.71 12.89
C ILE A 19 -16.70 16.93 11.99
N ASP A 20 -16.25 15.83 11.36
CA ASP A 20 -15.91 15.61 9.93
C ASP A 20 -14.92 14.41 9.76
N TYR A 21 -14.27 13.98 10.85
CA TYR A 21 -13.47 12.75 10.87
C TYR A 21 -14.32 11.48 10.75
N SER A 22 -15.55 11.48 11.29
CA SER A 22 -16.45 10.33 11.20
C SER A 22 -17.00 10.12 9.79
N LEU A 23 -17.26 11.20 9.04
CA LEU A 23 -17.74 11.13 7.66
C LEU A 23 -16.65 10.60 6.72
N THR A 24 -15.41 11.09 6.86
CA THR A 24 -14.26 10.64 6.07
C THR A 24 -13.84 9.20 6.39
N TYR A 25 -13.92 8.77 7.65
CA TYR A 25 -13.73 7.36 8.01
C TYR A 25 -14.79 6.46 7.36
N ASN A 26 -16.06 6.86 7.42
CA ASN A 26 -17.15 6.11 6.81
C ASN A 26 -17.03 6.04 5.28
N GLU A 27 -16.60 7.11 4.62
CA GLU A 27 -16.29 7.15 3.17
C GLU A 27 -15.17 6.14 2.82
N ILE A 28 -14.07 6.14 3.59
CA ILE A 28 -12.96 5.20 3.40
C ILE A 28 -13.41 3.76 3.62
N ALA A 29 -14.14 3.49 4.71
CA ALA A 29 -14.63 2.16 5.03
C ALA A 29 -15.62 1.65 3.97
N ALA A 30 -16.53 2.51 3.48
CA ALA A 30 -17.51 2.16 2.46
C ALA A 30 -16.91 1.94 1.08
N SER A 31 -15.73 2.49 0.78
CA SER A 31 -15.06 2.34 -0.53
C SER A 31 -14.68 0.89 -0.86
N GLY A 32 -14.60 0.00 0.15
CA GLY A 32 -14.13 -1.38 -0.02
C GLY A 32 -12.63 -1.52 -0.28
N ALA A 33 -11.91 -0.42 -0.56
CA ALA A 33 -10.47 -0.43 -0.80
C ALA A 33 -9.66 -1.04 0.36
N PRO A 34 -9.92 -0.73 1.66
CA PRO A 34 -9.18 -1.35 2.76
C PRO A 34 -9.35 -2.87 2.79
N ALA A 35 -10.56 -3.36 2.54
CA ALA A 35 -10.85 -4.80 2.54
C ALA A 35 -10.15 -5.53 1.38
N ILE A 36 -10.04 -4.88 0.22
CA ILE A 36 -9.31 -5.44 -0.93
C ILE A 36 -7.81 -5.49 -0.64
N VAL A 37 -7.21 -4.42 -0.11
CA VAL A 37 -5.79 -4.41 0.27
C VAL A 37 -5.50 -5.52 1.28
N PHE A 38 -6.33 -5.66 2.31
CA PHE A 38 -6.19 -6.73 3.31
C PHE A 38 -6.25 -8.13 2.67
N ARG A 39 -7.19 -8.37 1.75
CA ARG A 39 -7.28 -9.65 1.03
C ARG A 39 -6.07 -9.88 0.13
N CYS A 40 -5.56 -8.85 -0.55
CA CYS A 40 -4.33 -8.93 -1.33
C CYS A 40 -3.14 -9.31 -0.44
N ASP A 41 -2.96 -8.64 0.69
CA ASP A 41 -1.87 -8.92 1.65
C ASP A 41 -1.96 -10.35 2.19
N ALA A 42 -3.16 -10.84 2.50
CA ALA A 42 -3.37 -12.21 2.96
C ALA A 42 -2.96 -13.24 1.90
N VAL A 43 -3.42 -13.06 0.66
CA VAL A 43 -3.07 -13.97 -0.44
C VAL A 43 -1.58 -13.88 -0.81
N GLU A 44 -0.99 -12.68 -0.76
CA GLU A 44 0.44 -12.49 -0.98
C GLU A 44 1.28 -13.23 0.06
N LYS A 45 0.89 -13.15 1.34
CA LYS A 45 1.54 -13.86 2.44
C LYS A 45 1.54 -15.37 2.23
N ASP A 46 0.40 -15.95 1.85
CA ASP A 46 0.29 -17.39 1.58
C ASP A 46 1.20 -17.82 0.41
N LEU A 47 1.32 -16.98 -0.62
CA LEU A 47 2.18 -17.23 -1.77
C LEU A 47 3.66 -17.02 -1.45
N TYR A 48 3.99 -16.12 -0.52
CA TYR A 48 5.36 -15.81 -0.16
C TYR A 48 6.10 -17.02 0.41
N GLU A 49 5.48 -17.82 1.27
CA GLU A 49 6.10 -19.03 1.83
C GLU A 49 6.45 -20.06 0.74
N HIS A 50 5.53 -20.25 -0.21
CA HIS A 50 5.79 -21.12 -1.37
C HIS A 50 6.93 -20.59 -2.24
N LEU A 51 6.97 -19.28 -2.50
CA LEU A 51 8.04 -18.66 -3.27
C LEU A 51 9.39 -18.68 -2.55
N GLN A 52 9.41 -18.57 -1.22
CA GLN A 52 10.63 -18.73 -0.43
C GLN A 52 11.19 -20.15 -0.54
N HIS A 53 10.31 -21.16 -0.59
CA HIS A 53 10.73 -22.53 -0.87
C HIS A 53 11.41 -22.63 -2.23
N LEU A 54 10.78 -22.08 -3.27
CA LEU A 54 11.36 -22.07 -4.61
C LEU A 54 12.66 -21.28 -4.65
N GLY A 55 12.72 -20.13 -3.98
CA GLY A 55 13.87 -19.24 -3.90
C GLY A 55 15.15 -19.92 -3.42
N ARG A 56 15.05 -20.94 -2.55
CA ARG A 56 16.22 -21.76 -2.16
C ARG A 56 16.92 -22.40 -3.35
N HIS A 57 16.18 -22.77 -4.40
CA HIS A 57 16.79 -23.28 -5.63
C HIS A 57 17.63 -22.22 -6.33
N LEU A 58 17.26 -20.92 -6.29
CA LEU A 58 18.07 -19.84 -6.87
C LEU A 58 19.47 -19.80 -6.23
N LYS A 59 19.53 -19.90 -4.91
CA LYS A 59 20.81 -19.92 -4.20
C LYS A 59 21.59 -21.21 -4.48
N ASN A 60 20.93 -22.36 -4.37
CA ASN A 60 21.61 -23.67 -4.46
C ASN A 60 22.06 -24.02 -5.88
N VAL A 61 21.31 -23.62 -6.91
CA VAL A 61 21.58 -23.99 -8.31
C VAL A 61 22.38 -22.89 -9.01
N SER A 62 22.04 -21.63 -8.77
CA SER A 62 22.57 -20.49 -9.51
C SER A 62 23.45 -19.56 -8.68
N GLY A 63 23.57 -19.79 -7.37
CA GLY A 63 24.32 -18.92 -6.46
C GLY A 63 23.66 -17.55 -6.22
N ILE A 64 22.42 -17.35 -6.68
CA ILE A 64 21.72 -16.07 -6.62
C ILE A 64 21.12 -15.86 -5.22
N ASP A 65 21.49 -14.76 -4.57
CA ASP A 65 20.90 -14.34 -3.29
C ASP A 65 19.51 -13.76 -3.50
N TYR A 66 18.55 -14.35 -2.80
CA TYR A 66 17.11 -14.05 -2.97
C TYR A 66 16.43 -13.56 -1.68
N GLU A 67 17.12 -13.57 -0.54
CA GLU A 67 16.54 -13.32 0.79
C GLU A 67 15.84 -11.96 0.90
N ASN A 68 16.39 -10.95 0.21
CA ASN A 68 15.85 -9.59 0.19
C ASN A 68 14.82 -9.36 -0.93
N TRP A 69 14.40 -10.40 -1.65
CA TRP A 69 13.46 -10.26 -2.77
C TRP A 69 12.02 -10.41 -2.30
N GLY A 70 11.17 -9.48 -2.76
CA GLY A 70 9.71 -9.58 -2.60
C GLY A 70 9.08 -10.64 -3.52
N THR A 71 7.81 -10.93 -3.29
CA THR A 71 7.03 -11.95 -4.02
C THR A 71 7.05 -11.75 -5.54
N VAL A 72 6.82 -10.51 -6.00
CA VAL A 72 6.83 -10.16 -7.43
C VAL A 72 8.18 -10.51 -8.04
N LYS A 73 9.28 -10.08 -7.41
CA LYS A 73 10.63 -10.32 -7.93
C LYS A 73 10.94 -11.82 -7.97
N LEU A 74 10.61 -12.57 -6.91
CA LEU A 74 10.77 -14.04 -6.91
C LEU A 74 9.97 -14.71 -8.01
N ALA A 75 8.68 -14.36 -8.16
CA ALA A 75 7.83 -14.93 -9.18
C ALA A 75 8.31 -14.62 -10.61
N THR A 76 8.81 -13.40 -10.84
CA THR A 76 9.40 -13.01 -12.13
C THR A 76 10.64 -13.83 -12.45
N ALA A 77 11.52 -14.10 -11.48
CA ALA A 77 12.70 -14.94 -11.70
C ALA A 77 12.32 -16.35 -12.17
N PHE A 78 11.33 -16.98 -11.52
CA PHE A 78 10.84 -18.30 -11.93
C PHE A 78 10.07 -18.27 -13.25
N LYS A 79 9.37 -17.17 -13.57
CA LYS A 79 8.82 -16.95 -14.91
C LYS A 79 9.93 -16.93 -15.95
N ILE A 80 11.04 -16.22 -15.74
CA ILE A 80 12.16 -16.14 -16.68
C ILE A 80 12.76 -17.54 -16.89
N ILE A 81 13.07 -18.26 -15.80
CA ILE A 81 13.59 -19.64 -15.85
C ILE A 81 12.68 -20.56 -16.66
N CYS A 82 11.37 -20.55 -16.37
CA CYS A 82 10.42 -21.50 -16.94
C CYS A 82 9.99 -21.13 -18.37
N SER A 83 9.95 -19.85 -18.71
CA SER A 83 9.54 -19.38 -20.04
C SER A 83 10.70 -19.15 -21.00
N ARG A 84 11.93 -19.08 -20.49
CA ARG A 84 13.14 -18.67 -21.24
C ARG A 84 13.00 -17.30 -21.91
N LYS A 85 12.20 -16.41 -21.31
CA LYS A 85 11.90 -15.08 -21.87
C LYS A 85 12.09 -13.98 -20.83
N ILE A 86 12.85 -12.98 -21.25
CA ILE A 86 12.99 -11.69 -20.57
C ILE A 86 12.11 -10.69 -21.30
N ASP A 87 11.26 -10.01 -20.54
CA ASP A 87 10.45 -8.89 -21.03
C ASP A 87 11.01 -7.56 -20.51
N LYS A 88 10.60 -6.45 -21.10
CA LYS A 88 10.97 -5.09 -20.63
C LYS A 88 10.57 -4.85 -19.17
N SER A 89 9.49 -5.49 -18.70
CA SER A 89 9.05 -5.43 -17.30
C SER A 89 10.04 -6.06 -16.31
N ASP A 90 11.03 -6.80 -16.80
CA ASP A 90 12.00 -7.54 -15.99
C ASP A 90 13.24 -6.67 -15.67
N GLU A 91 13.12 -5.34 -15.81
CA GLU A 91 14.11 -4.30 -15.42
C GLU A 91 14.48 -4.33 -13.94
N MET A 92 13.69 -5.00 -13.10
CA MET A 92 14.00 -5.18 -11.67
C MET A 92 15.22 -6.07 -11.37
N PHE A 93 15.79 -6.71 -12.39
CA PHE A 93 17.03 -7.50 -12.32
C PHE A 93 18.16 -6.80 -13.07
N SER A 94 19.39 -6.94 -12.57
CA SER A 94 20.58 -6.61 -13.35
C SER A 94 20.76 -7.55 -14.53
N ASP A 95 21.52 -7.13 -15.54
CA ASP A 95 21.84 -7.95 -16.70
C ASP A 95 22.50 -9.28 -16.32
N ASP A 96 23.44 -9.27 -15.37
CA ASP A 96 24.13 -10.47 -14.90
C ASP A 96 23.14 -11.48 -14.30
N VAL A 97 22.18 -11.02 -13.49
CA VAL A 97 21.16 -11.90 -12.90
C VAL A 97 20.25 -12.44 -13.99
N ARG A 98 19.82 -11.61 -14.95
CA ARG A 98 18.98 -12.04 -16.07
C ARG A 98 19.66 -13.11 -16.93
N SER A 99 20.91 -12.88 -17.32
CA SER A 99 21.70 -13.85 -18.08
C SER A 99 21.88 -15.14 -17.28
N LYS A 100 22.21 -15.04 -15.99
CA LYS A 100 22.38 -16.21 -15.13
C LYS A 100 21.10 -17.05 -14.99
N LEU A 101 19.94 -16.40 -14.85
CA LEU A 101 18.64 -17.07 -14.79
C LEU A 101 18.34 -17.83 -16.09
N LEU A 102 18.75 -17.33 -17.25
CA LEU A 102 18.58 -18.00 -18.53
C LEU A 102 19.57 -19.16 -18.72
N ASP A 103 20.86 -18.90 -18.46
CA ASP A 103 21.95 -19.87 -18.64
C ASP A 103 21.76 -21.11 -17.78
N ASP A 104 21.29 -20.91 -16.54
CA ASP A 104 21.09 -22.00 -15.60
C ASP A 104 19.69 -22.64 -15.71
N ALA A 105 18.79 -22.15 -16.56
CA ALA A 105 17.38 -22.54 -16.51
C ALA A 105 17.15 -24.05 -16.74
N ASP A 106 18.00 -24.74 -17.52
CA ASP A 106 17.90 -26.20 -17.69
C ASP A 106 18.16 -26.99 -16.41
N LYS A 107 18.90 -26.40 -15.45
CA LYS A 107 19.19 -27.01 -14.15
C LYS A 107 17.97 -27.07 -13.24
N TYR A 108 16.89 -26.36 -13.58
CA TYR A 108 15.65 -26.30 -12.79
C TYR A 108 14.58 -27.29 -13.26
N LYS A 109 14.80 -28.02 -14.36
CA LYS A 109 13.76 -28.83 -15.03
C LYS A 109 13.03 -29.84 -14.12
N ASP A 110 13.73 -30.38 -13.12
CA ASP A 110 13.20 -31.38 -12.17
C ASP A 110 12.87 -30.76 -10.79
N LEU A 111 13.10 -29.46 -10.63
CA LEU A 111 12.93 -28.73 -9.35
C LEU A 111 11.67 -27.87 -9.34
N VAL A 112 11.21 -27.42 -10.51
CA VAL A 112 10.07 -26.51 -10.62
C VAL A 112 9.13 -26.98 -11.72
N PHE A 113 7.84 -26.67 -11.56
CA PHE A 113 6.82 -26.98 -12.55
C PHE A 113 6.53 -25.74 -13.42
N PRO A 114 6.92 -25.72 -14.71
CA PRO A 114 6.86 -24.50 -15.53
C PRO A 114 5.49 -23.83 -15.58
N THR A 115 4.43 -24.61 -15.78
CA THR A 115 3.05 -24.09 -15.81
C THR A 115 2.65 -23.47 -14.48
N GLY A 116 3.08 -24.07 -13.37
CA GLY A 116 2.84 -23.57 -12.02
C GLY A 116 3.55 -22.24 -11.76
N CYS A 117 4.83 -22.13 -12.12
CA CYS A 117 5.60 -20.89 -11.99
C CYS A 117 4.99 -19.74 -12.80
N ILE A 118 4.58 -19.99 -14.05
CA ILE A 118 3.95 -18.97 -14.89
C ILE A 118 2.57 -18.56 -14.34
N ALA A 119 1.77 -19.50 -13.85
CA ALA A 119 0.48 -19.21 -13.22
C ALA A 119 0.65 -18.36 -11.93
N ASN A 120 1.62 -18.72 -11.09
CA ASN A 120 1.94 -17.98 -9.87
C ASN A 120 2.40 -16.55 -10.19
N TYR A 121 3.26 -16.37 -11.21
CA TYR A 121 3.66 -15.05 -11.68
C TYR A 121 2.46 -14.18 -12.08
N LYS A 122 1.57 -14.70 -12.94
CA LYS A 122 0.37 -13.96 -13.36
C LYS A 122 -0.53 -13.59 -12.18
N LYS A 123 -0.73 -14.51 -11.24
CA LYS A 123 -1.54 -14.29 -10.04
C LYS A 123 -0.94 -13.18 -9.17
N ILE A 124 0.36 -13.24 -8.89
CA ILE A 124 1.06 -12.26 -8.04
C ILE A 124 1.09 -10.89 -8.70
N LEU A 125 1.37 -10.83 -10.00
CA LEU A 125 1.38 -9.56 -10.73
C LEU A 125 -0.01 -8.92 -10.72
N GLY A 126 -1.07 -9.70 -10.96
CA GLY A 126 -2.45 -9.23 -10.88
C GLY A 126 -2.83 -8.74 -9.47
N LEU A 127 -2.45 -9.47 -8.43
CA LEU A 127 -2.66 -9.06 -7.04
C LEU A 127 -1.93 -7.76 -6.71
N ASN A 128 -0.67 -7.62 -7.12
CA ASN A 128 0.13 -6.42 -6.87
C ASN A 128 -0.44 -5.19 -7.59
N ILE A 129 -0.88 -5.34 -8.84
CA ILE A 129 -1.55 -4.26 -9.59
C ILE A 129 -2.83 -3.82 -8.86
N LEU A 130 -3.70 -4.78 -8.50
CA LEU A 130 -4.95 -4.49 -7.80
C LEU A 130 -4.68 -3.81 -6.44
N ARG A 131 -3.72 -4.32 -5.68
CA ARG A 131 -3.33 -3.78 -4.39
C ARG A 131 -2.88 -2.33 -4.51
N ASN A 132 -2.00 -2.04 -5.47
CA ASN A 132 -1.47 -0.69 -5.66
C ASN A 132 -2.55 0.29 -6.10
N ASP A 133 -3.46 -0.10 -7.00
CA ASP A 133 -4.63 0.70 -7.37
C ASP A 133 -5.48 1.09 -6.15
N LYS A 134 -5.72 0.14 -5.24
CA LYS A 134 -6.48 0.41 -4.01
C LYS A 134 -5.69 1.22 -2.98
N MET A 135 -4.38 1.04 -2.91
CA MET A 135 -3.53 1.90 -2.07
C MET A 135 -3.52 3.35 -2.57
N ASP A 136 -3.49 3.56 -3.89
CA ASP A 136 -3.58 4.90 -4.49
C ASP A 136 -4.95 5.53 -4.20
N GLN A 137 -6.04 4.76 -4.34
CA GLN A 137 -7.38 5.21 -3.96
C GLN A 137 -7.45 5.62 -2.48
N LEU A 138 -6.86 4.83 -1.58
CA LEU A 138 -6.78 5.17 -0.15
C LEU A 138 -5.96 6.44 0.10
N ALA A 139 -4.83 6.60 -0.61
CA ALA A 139 -4.01 7.80 -0.50
C ALA A 139 -4.79 9.07 -0.89
N GLU A 140 -5.61 9.00 -1.94
CA GLU A 140 -6.49 10.12 -2.33
C GLU A 140 -7.55 10.43 -1.27
N PHE A 141 -8.20 9.42 -0.70
CA PHE A 141 -9.13 9.65 0.42
C PHE A 141 -8.44 10.29 1.62
N VAL A 142 -7.22 9.86 1.97
CA VAL A 142 -6.43 10.44 3.06
C VAL A 142 -6.09 11.91 2.76
N LYS A 143 -5.74 12.26 1.51
CA LYS A 143 -5.51 13.66 1.11
C LYS A 143 -6.76 14.51 1.30
N VAL A 144 -7.92 14.04 0.82
CA VAL A 144 -9.20 14.75 0.97
C VAL A 144 -9.56 14.93 2.45
N ALA A 145 -9.41 13.89 3.26
CA ALA A 145 -9.69 13.94 4.69
C ALA A 145 -8.82 14.99 5.41
N ARG A 146 -7.53 15.10 5.04
CA ARG A 146 -6.63 16.12 5.59
C ARG A 146 -7.05 17.54 5.22
N ILE A 147 -7.48 17.76 3.98
CA ILE A 147 -7.96 19.09 3.53
C ILE A 147 -9.24 19.48 4.28
N LYS A 148 -10.20 18.55 4.38
CA LYS A 148 -11.45 18.76 5.14
C LYS A 148 -11.15 19.11 6.61
N ALA A 149 -10.28 18.35 7.26
CA ALA A 149 -9.87 18.60 8.64
C ALA A 149 -9.23 19.99 8.84
N GLU A 150 -8.37 20.42 7.91
CA GLU A 150 -7.76 21.75 7.96
C GLU A 150 -8.79 22.86 7.78
N HIS A 151 -9.73 22.70 6.84
CA HIS A 151 -10.81 23.67 6.64
C HIS A 151 -11.66 23.84 7.90
N VAL A 152 -12.04 22.73 8.55
CA VAL A 152 -12.78 22.75 9.82
C VAL A 152 -12.00 23.48 10.91
N ARG A 153 -10.67 23.32 10.95
CA ARG A 153 -9.80 24.00 11.92
C ARG A 153 -9.73 25.51 11.72
N VAL A 154 -9.60 25.98 10.48
CA VAL A 154 -9.33 27.40 10.16
C VAL A 154 -10.61 28.24 10.10
N LYS A 155 -11.75 27.64 9.71
CA LYS A 155 -13.02 28.36 9.50
C LYS A 155 -13.52 29.16 10.72
N PRO A 156 -13.48 28.64 11.97
CA PRO A 156 -13.88 29.41 13.15
C PRO A 156 -12.96 30.61 13.43
N MET A 157 -11.66 30.48 13.14
CA MET A 157 -10.68 31.55 13.34
C MET A 157 -10.90 32.71 12.37
N LEU A 158 -11.17 32.39 11.10
CA LEU A 158 -11.50 33.40 10.08
C LEU A 158 -12.79 34.15 10.41
N ASN A 159 -13.85 33.44 10.81
CA ASN A 159 -15.12 34.06 11.19
C ASN A 159 -14.95 35.01 12.39
N ARG A 160 -14.12 34.64 13.37
CA ARG A 160 -13.83 35.49 14.53
C ARG A 160 -13.10 36.78 14.12
N SER A 161 -12.11 36.68 13.24
CA SER A 161 -11.37 37.84 12.73
C SER A 161 -12.26 38.76 11.91
N LEU A 162 -13.16 38.21 11.07
CA LEU A 162 -14.10 38.99 10.27
C LEU A 162 -15.07 39.80 11.16
N ASN A 163 -15.64 39.16 12.17
CA ASN A 163 -16.58 39.79 13.09
C ASN A 163 -15.92 40.93 13.90
N LEU A 164 -14.63 40.79 14.25
CA LEU A 164 -13.87 41.84 14.94
C LEU A 164 -13.57 43.05 14.04
N LEU A 165 -13.43 42.85 12.73
CA LEU A 165 -13.24 43.94 11.76
C LEU A 165 -14.54 44.71 11.50
N GLN A 166 -15.69 44.03 11.53
CA GLN A 166 -17.02 44.63 11.32
C GLN A 166 -17.58 45.36 12.55
N ALA A 167 -16.96 45.19 13.72
CA ALA A 167 -17.37 45.81 14.98
C ALA A 167 -16.66 47.15 15.27
N LYS A 168 -15.89 47.68 14.31
CA LYS A 168 -15.24 49.00 14.34
C LYS A 168 -15.90 49.93 13.34
#